data_AF-A0A392SK58-F1
#
_entry.id   AF-A0A392SK58-F1
#
_cell.length_a   1.000
_cell.length_b   1.000
_cell.length_c   1.000
_cell.angle_alpha   90.00
_cell.angle_beta   90.00
_cell.angle_gamma   90.00
#
_symmetry.space_group_name_H-M   'P 1'
#
loop_
_entity.id
_entity.type
_entity.pdbx_description
1 polymer ?
#
loop_
_entity_poly.entity_id
_entity_poly.type
_entity_poly.pdbx_seq_one_letter_code
_entity_poly.pdbx_strand_id
1 'polypeptide(L)' 'MSAEISGPVELGLEGNQLSGAELPFYNFRCMSAATNNFSEENKLGQGGFGPV' A
#
# COMPACT_ATOMS: atom_id res chain seq x y z
N MET A 1 -20.56 11.38 -19.04
CA MET A 1 -21.18 10.23 -18.35
C MET A 1 -20.60 8.98 -18.96
N SER A 2 -19.77 8.24 -18.19
CA SER A 2 -19.53 6.78 -18.26
C SER A 2 -18.53 6.48 -17.14
N ALA A 3 -19.01 5.93 -16.03
CA ALA A 3 -18.17 5.18 -15.09
C ALA A 3 -17.86 3.80 -15.74
N GLU A 4 -16.89 2.98 -15.34
CA GLU A 4 -16.35 2.61 -14.04
C GLU A 4 -14.95 2.02 -14.30
N ILE A 5 -13.89 2.43 -13.58
CA ILE A 5 -12.74 1.54 -13.38
C ILE A 5 -12.96 0.90 -12.01
N SER A 6 -13.82 -0.13 -12.04
CA SER A 6 -14.08 -1.04 -10.92
C SER A 6 -13.47 -2.38 -11.30
N GLY A 7 -12.17 -2.49 -11.10
CA GLY A 7 -11.43 -3.74 -11.17
C GLY A 7 -10.22 -3.60 -10.25
N PRO A 8 -9.80 -4.67 -9.55
CA PRO A 8 -8.51 -4.63 -8.87
C PRO A 8 -7.46 -4.28 -9.92
N VAL A 9 -6.63 -3.28 -9.63
CA VAL A 9 -5.52 -2.91 -10.49
C VAL A 9 -4.55 -4.09 -10.52
N GLU A 10 -4.69 -4.94 -11.54
CA GLU A 10 -3.80 -6.06 -11.78
C GLU A 10 -2.54 -5.49 -12.43
N LEU A 11 -1.60 -5.07 -11.58
CA LEU A 11 -0.25 -4.67 -12.00
C LEU A 11 0.48 -5.95 -12.46
N GLY A 12 0.25 -6.35 -13.70
CA GLY A 12 1.05 -7.36 -14.37
C GLY A 12 2.48 -6.87 -14.50
N LEU A 13 3.37 -7.38 -13.66
CA LEU A 13 4.81 -7.24 -13.82
C LEU A 13 5.35 -8.55 -14.39
N GLU A 14 5.35 -8.68 -15.71
CA GLU A 14 6.21 -9.66 -16.38
C GLU A 14 7.66 -9.20 -16.22
N GLY A 15 8.39 -9.81 -15.29
CA GLY A 15 9.75 -9.37 -14.97
C GLY A 15 10.55 -10.30 -14.08
N ASN A 16 10.90 -11.48 -14.62
CA ASN A 16 11.99 -12.37 -14.21
C ASN A 16 11.98 -12.94 -12.76
N GLN A 17 11.92 -14.27 -12.69
CA GLN A 17 11.95 -15.07 -11.47
C GLN A 17 13.17 -14.73 -10.59
N LEU A 18 12.91 -14.10 -9.44
CA LEU A 18 13.76 -14.20 -8.26
C LEU A 18 12.90 -14.80 -7.16
N SER A 19 13.29 -15.98 -6.69
CA SER A 19 12.63 -16.79 -5.68
C SER A 19 12.29 -15.98 -4.42
N GLY A 20 11.06 -15.47 -4.36
CA GLY A 20 10.50 -14.71 -3.25
C GLY A 20 9.02 -14.48 -3.56
N ALA A 21 8.14 -14.70 -2.59
CA ALA A 21 6.70 -14.55 -2.79
C ALA A 21 6.39 -13.19 -3.42
N GLU A 22 5.58 -13.17 -4.48
CA GLU A 22 5.08 -11.93 -5.06
C GLU A 22 4.37 -11.13 -3.97
N LEU A 23 4.87 -9.92 -3.67
CA LEU A 23 4.25 -9.05 -2.69
C LEU A 23 3.08 -8.31 -3.33
N PRO A 24 1.93 -8.21 -2.65
CA PRO A 24 0.81 -7.44 -3.14
C PRO A 24 1.17 -5.95 -3.22
N PHE A 25 0.84 -5.33 -4.35
CA PHE A 25 0.96 -3.88 -4.52
C PHE A 25 -0.29 -3.17 -4.01
N TYR A 26 -0.08 -2.15 -3.16
CA TYR A 26 -1.15 -1.28 -2.67
C TYR A 26 -0.92 0.16 -3.13
N ASN A 27 -2.00 0.83 -3.52
CA ASN A 27 -1.94 2.26 -3.79
C ASN A 27 -1.93 3.06 -2.47
N PHE A 28 -1.53 4.34 -2.55
CA PHE A 28 -1.44 5.21 -1.38
C PHE A 28 -2.77 5.38 -0.62
N ARG A 29 -3.92 5.36 -1.32
CA ARG A 29 -5.24 5.49 -0.67
C ARG A 29 -5.54 4.30 0.24
N CYS A 30 -5.13 3.10 -0.16
CA CYS A 30 -5.26 1.91 0.69
C CYS A 30 -4.44 2.07 1.97
N MET A 31 -3.19 2.53 1.86
CA MET A 31 -2.33 2.77 3.02
C MET A 31 -2.89 3.85 3.94
N SER A 32 -3.32 4.99 3.40
CA SER A 32 -3.86 6.09 4.19
C SER A 32 -5.15 5.69 4.90
N ALA A 33 -6.05 4.95 4.25
CA ALA A 33 -7.26 4.47 4.89
C ALA A 33 -6.96 3.49 6.04
N ALA A 34 -6.02 2.55 5.83
CA ALA A 34 -5.64 1.56 6.83
C ALA A 34 -5.00 2.18 8.09
N THR A 35 -4.26 3.27 7.94
CA THR A 35 -3.58 3.95 9.06
C THR A 35 -4.41 5.07 9.69
N ASN A 36 -5.68 5.23 9.30
CA ASN A 36 -6.51 6.39 9.64
C ASN A 36 -5.79 7.72 9.33
N ASN A 37 -5.31 7.84 8.09
CA ASN A 37 -4.49 8.94 7.59
C ASN A 37 -3.24 9.21 8.43
N PHE A 38 -2.54 8.14 8.85
CA PHE A 38 -1.35 8.21 9.69
C PHE A 38 -1.60 8.97 11.01
N SER A 39 -2.75 8.73 11.64
CA SER A 39 -3.11 9.35 12.93
C SER A 39 -2.04 9.08 13.99
N GLU A 40 -1.66 10.11 14.74
CA GLU A 40 -0.73 9.99 15.87
C GLU A 40 -1.26 9.04 16.97
N GLU A 41 -2.57 8.82 17.04
CA GLU A 41 -3.18 7.86 17.98
C GLU A 41 -2.75 6.41 17.70
N ASN A 42 -2.39 6.09 16.45
CA ASN A 42 -1.94 4.76 16.04
C ASN A 42 -0.42 4.58 16.14
N LYS A 43 0.30 5.61 16.59
CA LYS A 43 1.76 5.58 16.73
C LYS A 43 2.15 4.62 17.85
N LEU A 44 3.02 3.67 17.51
CA LEU A 44 3.64 2.73 18.44
C LEU A 44 4.90 3.34 19.08
N GLY A 45 5.61 4.23 18.36
CA GLY A 45 6.76 4.95 18.90
C GLY A 45 7.45 5.89 17.90
N GLN A 46 8.56 6.48 18.32
CA GLN A 46 9.40 7.31 17.45
C GLN A 46 10.89 7.15 17.83
N GLY A 47 11.74 6.96 16.82
CA GLY A 47 13.20 6.87 16.98
C GLY A 47 13.95 7.74 15.98
N GLY A 48 15.26 7.51 15.84
CA GLY A 48 16.12 8.24 14.91
C GLY A 48 15.75 8.09 13.42
N PHE A 49 14.89 7.12 13.09
CA PHE A 49 14.37 6.88 11.74
C PHE A 49 12.96 7.44 11.52
N GLY A 50 12.36 8.06 12.53
CA GLY A 50 11.01 8.61 12.46
C GLY A 50 9.96 7.79 13.23
N PRO A 51 8.66 8.07 12.98
CA PRO A 51 7.54 7.45 13.66
C PRO A 51 7.26 6.02 13.16
N VAL A 52 6.81 5.15 14.05
CA VAL A 52 6.31 3.79 13.78
C VAL A 52 4.96 3.64 14.45
#